data_AF-A0ABD3Y4B7-F1
#
_entry.id   AF-A0ABD3Y4B7-F1
#
_cell.length_a   1.000
_cell.length_b   1.000
_cell.length_c   1.000
_cell.angle_alpha   90.00
_cell.angle_beta   90.00
_cell.angle_gamma   90.00
#
_symmetry.space_group_name_H-M   'P 1'
#
loop_
_entity.id
_entity.type
_entity.pdbx_description
1 polymer ?
#
loop_
_entity_poly.entity_id
_entity_poly.type
_entity_poly.pdbx_seq_one_letter_code
_entity_poly.pdbx_strand_id
1 'polypeptide(L)'
;MNKIIITLCALAPCLVSAQKLAIQTTQALITTDSATVFAYNKTLKQLESINLLSAKSIQLTLPNNAIGFDVATLANADTKQALILANDGVYKTNSDKTTLLFTYESVLNTLKVDEFEKIDFVFDANNDGLSDIFIPNLTSSTLYVQNKDGSFKPNQFMQTPLYEGRFSSKGLSLEVNISNKPVVIDFNHDGLNDLVFSNDFGADVLLANSEGFEQKLTSIDFDIELGELSNSETRKIKQIIDINNDGFLDFTTRQFKPTQGMDSLDIKIAHTLYLGSAKGFTNTPITLFETQGPSELLLKTDFNNDGLIDLQKMDLDIGLGTIASMALGGGSTDVDVEMNLYKQQPDGSFANKSSIELDLEMEVGMNGNDSKPALYLGDINGDSYIDAVYKYSKKTLYIYYGEQDSLLNKKRKKLKLTLPKNNKDILLVDINQDGKKDFVFKFTEEDGTSKIETRLN
;
A
#
# COMPACT_ATOMS: atom_id res chain seq x y z
N MET A 1 17.18 -53.59 7.43
CA MET A 1 16.60 -52.26 7.74
C MET A 1 17.46 -51.22 7.04
N ASN A 2 17.00 -50.74 5.88
CA ASN A 2 17.72 -49.75 5.08
C ASN A 2 17.53 -48.36 5.71
N LYS A 3 18.63 -47.73 6.13
CA LYS A 3 18.65 -46.29 6.44
C LYS A 3 18.61 -45.53 5.11
N ILE A 4 17.49 -44.89 4.85
CA ILE A 4 17.36 -43.90 3.77
C ILE A 4 18.14 -42.67 4.22
N ILE A 5 19.25 -42.41 3.54
CA ILE A 5 19.99 -41.15 3.64
C ILE A 5 19.20 -40.15 2.80
N ILE A 6 18.51 -39.23 3.46
CA ILE A 6 17.92 -38.07 2.78
C ILE A 6 19.08 -37.10 2.51
N THR A 7 19.56 -37.14 1.27
CA THR A 7 20.50 -36.13 0.76
C THR A 7 19.75 -34.83 0.63
N LEU A 8 20.01 -33.87 1.52
CA LEU A 8 19.58 -32.49 1.39
C LEU A 8 20.31 -31.91 0.17
N CYS A 9 19.64 -31.87 -0.98
CA CYS A 9 20.15 -31.14 -2.14
C CYS A 9 20.09 -29.65 -1.81
N ALA A 10 21.21 -29.08 -1.40
CA ALA A 10 21.40 -27.63 -1.45
C ALA A 10 21.35 -27.23 -2.93
N LEU A 11 20.19 -26.75 -3.39
CA LEU A 11 20.08 -26.04 -4.65
C LEU A 11 21.02 -24.83 -4.55
N ALA A 12 22.09 -24.85 -5.33
CA ALA A 12 22.90 -23.66 -5.53
C ALA A 12 21.95 -22.54 -6.04
N PRO A 13 22.04 -21.31 -5.54
CA PRO A 13 21.19 -20.22 -6.02
C PRO A 13 21.41 -20.07 -7.53
N CYS A 14 20.38 -20.43 -8.30
CA CYS A 14 20.40 -20.28 -9.74
C CYS A 14 20.26 -18.78 -10.00
N LEU A 15 21.37 -18.11 -10.30
CA LEU A 15 21.35 -16.76 -10.84
C LEU A 15 20.58 -16.83 -12.17
N VAL A 16 19.34 -16.36 -12.18
CA VAL A 16 18.65 -16.06 -13.42
C VAL A 16 19.39 -14.86 -14.03
N SER A 17 19.82 -15.00 -15.28
CA SER A 17 20.56 -13.97 -16.02
C SER A 17 19.95 -12.58 -15.85
N ALA A 18 20.78 -11.56 -15.73
CA ALA A 18 20.32 -10.16 -15.67
C ALA A 18 19.40 -9.85 -16.86
N GLN A 19 18.19 -9.40 -16.57
CA GLN A 19 17.15 -9.08 -17.57
C GLN A 19 17.13 -7.58 -17.81
N LYS A 20 17.28 -7.12 -19.06
CA LYS A 20 17.13 -5.70 -19.38
C LYS A 20 15.66 -5.33 -19.52
N LEU A 21 15.27 -4.15 -19.01
CA LEU A 21 13.96 -3.58 -19.29
C LEU A 21 13.87 -3.13 -20.75
N ALA A 22 12.68 -3.23 -21.32
CA ALA A 22 12.37 -2.70 -22.65
C ALA A 22 12.17 -1.18 -22.64
N ILE A 23 11.73 -0.62 -21.50
CA ILE A 23 11.54 0.83 -21.33
C ILE A 23 12.64 1.43 -20.44
N GLN A 24 12.90 2.72 -20.64
CA GLN A 24 13.72 3.52 -19.71
C GLN A 24 12.83 4.05 -18.61
N THR A 25 13.15 3.77 -17.34
CA THR A 25 12.38 4.31 -16.22
C THR A 25 13.16 4.29 -14.90
N THR A 26 13.00 5.37 -14.14
CA THR A 26 13.47 5.49 -12.75
C THR A 26 12.40 5.08 -11.73
N GLN A 27 11.19 4.76 -12.17
CA GLN A 27 10.11 4.32 -11.29
C GLN A 27 10.37 2.91 -10.77
N ALA A 28 9.89 2.64 -9.55
CA ALA A 28 9.91 1.31 -8.98
C ALA A 28 9.10 0.32 -9.84
N LEU A 29 9.44 -0.97 -9.77
CA LEU A 29 8.59 -1.99 -10.36
C LEU A 29 7.32 -2.13 -9.53
N ILE A 30 6.20 -2.38 -10.19
CA ILE A 30 4.93 -2.74 -9.56
C ILE A 30 4.90 -4.25 -9.41
N THR A 31 4.89 -4.72 -8.16
CA THR A 31 4.75 -6.14 -7.82
C THR A 31 3.30 -6.61 -7.98
N THR A 32 3.13 -7.91 -8.23
CA THR A 32 1.82 -8.56 -8.27
C THR A 32 1.70 -9.72 -7.29
N ASP A 33 2.71 -9.90 -6.43
CA ASP A 33 2.94 -11.10 -5.61
C ASP A 33 2.97 -12.38 -6.44
N SER A 34 3.52 -12.29 -7.66
CA SER A 34 3.76 -13.42 -8.55
C SER A 34 5.00 -13.16 -9.40
N ALA A 35 5.37 -14.13 -10.23
CA ALA A 35 6.47 -14.01 -11.20
C ALA A 35 6.31 -12.84 -12.19
N THR A 36 5.12 -12.27 -12.36
CA THR A 36 4.88 -11.13 -13.24
C THR A 36 5.00 -9.82 -12.47
N VAL A 37 5.81 -8.88 -12.96
CA VAL A 37 5.90 -7.50 -12.44
C VAL A 37 5.75 -6.52 -13.59
N PHE A 38 5.46 -5.25 -13.27
CA PHE A 38 5.31 -4.21 -14.28
C PHE A 38 6.28 -3.07 -14.07
N ALA A 39 6.78 -2.49 -15.16
CA ALA A 39 7.55 -1.25 -15.15
C ALA A 39 6.79 -0.21 -15.97
N TYR A 40 6.83 1.06 -15.57
CA TYR A 40 6.15 2.13 -16.30
C TYR A 40 7.01 3.38 -16.39
N ASN A 41 6.81 4.16 -17.45
CA ASN A 41 7.41 5.49 -17.63
C ASN A 41 6.29 6.54 -17.61
N LYS A 42 6.37 7.46 -16.64
CA LYS A 42 5.38 8.52 -16.43
C LYS A 42 5.26 9.46 -17.63
N THR A 43 6.39 10.01 -18.08
CA THR A 43 6.45 11.08 -19.09
C THR A 43 6.24 10.56 -20.50
N LEU A 44 6.85 9.41 -20.83
CA LEU A 44 6.72 8.79 -22.15
C LEU A 44 5.44 7.96 -22.28
N LYS A 45 4.65 7.81 -21.20
CA LYS A 45 3.44 7.01 -21.14
C LYS A 45 3.67 5.60 -21.70
N GLN A 46 4.58 4.87 -21.08
CA GLN A 46 4.92 3.50 -21.47
C GLN A 46 4.66 2.56 -20.30
N LEU A 47 4.28 1.33 -20.63
CA LEU A 47 4.08 0.25 -19.67
C LEU A 47 4.71 -1.02 -20.22
N GLU A 48 5.35 -1.78 -19.34
CA GLU A 48 6.05 -3.02 -19.65
C GLU A 48 5.62 -4.10 -18.67
N SER A 49 5.35 -5.30 -19.17
CA SER A 49 5.18 -6.51 -18.38
C SER A 49 6.47 -7.32 -18.41
N ILE A 50 6.90 -7.79 -17.23
CA ILE A 50 8.13 -8.53 -17.02
C ILE A 50 7.76 -9.86 -16.34
N ASN A 51 8.14 -10.99 -16.93
CA ASN A 51 8.06 -12.30 -16.29
C ASN A 51 9.46 -12.68 -15.75
N LEU A 52 9.61 -12.66 -14.43
CA LEU A 52 10.86 -12.85 -13.70
C LEU A 52 11.44 -14.27 -13.81
N LEU A 53 10.60 -15.28 -14.09
CA LEU A 53 11.05 -16.67 -14.27
C LEU A 53 11.65 -16.91 -15.66
N SER A 54 10.97 -16.41 -16.68
CA SER A 54 11.34 -16.61 -18.09
C SER A 54 12.29 -15.55 -18.64
N ALA A 55 12.57 -14.50 -17.86
CA ALA A 55 13.28 -13.30 -18.27
C ALA A 55 12.70 -12.64 -19.54
N LYS A 56 11.39 -12.83 -19.80
CA LYS A 56 10.68 -12.16 -20.89
C LYS A 56 10.17 -10.80 -20.44
N SER A 57 10.42 -9.80 -21.28
CA SER A 57 9.99 -8.42 -21.09
C SER A 57 9.25 -7.97 -22.35
N ILE A 58 8.08 -7.37 -22.16
CA ILE A 58 7.16 -7.00 -23.24
C ILE A 58 6.59 -5.62 -22.94
N GLN A 59 6.88 -4.64 -23.79
CA GLN A 59 6.19 -3.37 -23.78
C GLN A 59 4.73 -3.56 -24.24
N LEU A 60 3.79 -2.98 -23.49
CA LEU A 60 2.35 -3.08 -23.74
C LEU A 60 1.86 -1.91 -24.59
N THR A 61 0.88 -2.17 -25.45
CA THR A 61 0.28 -1.13 -26.31
C THR A 61 -0.78 -0.33 -25.54
N LEU A 62 -0.58 0.97 -25.37
CA LEU A 62 -1.50 1.83 -24.65
C LEU A 62 -2.44 2.59 -25.60
N PRO A 63 -3.70 2.85 -25.22
CA PRO A 63 -4.55 3.81 -25.92
C PRO A 63 -3.98 5.23 -25.80
N ASN A 64 -4.17 6.07 -26.82
CA ASN A 64 -3.58 7.42 -26.89
C ASN A 64 -4.05 8.36 -25.75
N ASN A 65 -5.21 8.09 -25.19
CA ASN A 65 -5.86 8.82 -24.10
C ASN A 65 -5.73 8.08 -22.75
N ALA A 66 -4.70 7.25 -22.59
CA ALA A 66 -4.39 6.60 -21.31
C ALA A 66 -4.14 7.63 -20.21
N ILE A 67 -4.82 7.43 -19.08
CA ILE A 67 -4.67 8.20 -17.85
C ILE A 67 -3.64 7.51 -16.95
N GLY A 68 -3.83 6.21 -16.71
CA GLY A 68 -2.98 5.40 -15.84
C GLY A 68 -3.31 3.93 -15.95
N PHE A 69 -2.78 3.11 -15.04
CA PHE A 69 -3.03 1.68 -15.03
C PHE A 69 -3.18 1.11 -13.63
N ASP A 70 -3.74 -0.09 -13.56
CA ASP A 70 -3.74 -0.96 -12.38
C ASP A 70 -3.53 -2.41 -12.84
N VAL A 71 -3.42 -3.34 -11.90
CA VAL A 71 -3.21 -4.76 -12.14
C VAL A 71 -4.41 -5.55 -11.63
N ALA A 72 -4.96 -6.40 -12.48
CA ALA A 72 -6.16 -7.17 -12.22
C ALA A 72 -5.94 -8.68 -12.39
N THR A 73 -6.57 -9.46 -11.53
CA THR A 73 -6.87 -10.87 -11.80
C THR A 73 -8.13 -10.93 -12.66
N LEU A 74 -8.00 -11.36 -13.90
CA LEU A 74 -9.12 -11.48 -14.83
C LEU A 74 -9.56 -12.93 -14.99
N ALA A 75 -10.85 -13.15 -15.18
CA ALA A 75 -11.38 -14.44 -15.56
C ALA A 75 -10.69 -14.90 -16.87
N ASN A 76 -10.39 -16.19 -16.93
CA ASN A 76 -9.72 -16.82 -18.07
C ASN A 76 -8.30 -16.28 -18.34
N ALA A 77 -7.62 -15.70 -17.35
CA ALA A 77 -6.22 -15.34 -17.42
C ALA A 77 -5.39 -16.09 -16.37
N ASP A 78 -4.28 -16.70 -16.79
CA ASP A 78 -3.41 -17.48 -15.91
C ASP A 78 -2.48 -16.59 -15.07
N THR A 79 -2.31 -15.33 -15.45
CA THR A 79 -1.46 -14.35 -14.76
C THR A 79 -2.18 -13.04 -14.60
N LYS A 80 -1.84 -12.26 -13.57
CA LYS A 80 -2.37 -10.90 -13.42
C LYS A 80 -2.05 -10.05 -14.65
N GLN A 81 -3.00 -9.23 -15.05
CA GLN A 81 -2.99 -8.43 -16.28
C GLN A 81 -2.98 -6.94 -15.93
N ALA A 82 -2.30 -6.12 -16.72
CA ALA A 82 -2.47 -4.68 -16.59
C ALA A 82 -3.78 -4.23 -17.25
N LEU A 83 -4.55 -3.42 -16.53
CA LEU A 83 -5.69 -2.69 -17.04
C LEU A 83 -5.34 -1.22 -17.18
N ILE A 84 -5.71 -0.63 -18.32
CA ILE A 84 -5.46 0.77 -18.61
C ILE A 84 -6.75 1.55 -18.41
N LEU A 85 -6.69 2.54 -17.52
CA LEU A 85 -7.72 3.54 -17.36
C LEU A 85 -7.47 4.64 -18.39
N ALA A 86 -8.43 4.87 -19.29
CA ALA A 86 -8.37 5.90 -20.32
C ALA A 86 -9.62 6.78 -20.26
N ASN A 87 -9.58 7.98 -20.84
CA ASN A 87 -10.68 8.94 -20.72
C ASN A 87 -12.05 8.46 -21.22
N ASP A 88 -12.13 7.40 -22.02
CA ASP A 88 -13.37 6.88 -22.60
C ASP A 88 -13.72 5.45 -22.14
N GLY A 89 -12.85 4.78 -21.40
CA GLY A 89 -13.09 3.41 -20.96
C GLY A 89 -11.91 2.75 -20.29
N VAL A 90 -12.14 1.50 -19.90
CA VAL A 90 -11.09 0.63 -19.33
C VAL A 90 -10.70 -0.41 -20.36
N TYR A 91 -9.39 -0.59 -20.54
CA TYR A 91 -8.82 -1.43 -21.58
C TYR A 91 -7.94 -2.53 -20.99
N LYS A 92 -8.06 -3.73 -21.54
CA LYS A 92 -7.04 -4.78 -21.41
C LYS A 92 -6.00 -4.60 -22.51
N THR A 93 -4.72 -4.67 -22.17
CA THR A 93 -3.63 -4.50 -23.13
C THR A 93 -2.67 -5.70 -23.17
N ASN A 94 -2.18 -5.99 -24.38
CA ASN A 94 -1.11 -6.92 -24.69
C ASN A 94 -0.02 -6.21 -25.52
N SER A 95 0.99 -6.97 -25.99
CA SER A 95 2.08 -6.45 -26.83
C SER A 95 1.62 -5.74 -28.11
N ASP A 96 0.55 -6.24 -28.73
CA ASP A 96 0.15 -5.92 -30.10
C ASP A 96 -1.28 -5.36 -30.21
N LYS A 97 -2.07 -5.51 -29.15
CA LYS A 97 -3.49 -5.17 -29.17
C LYS A 97 -3.95 -4.60 -27.83
N THR A 98 -4.79 -3.58 -27.94
CA THR A 98 -5.61 -3.06 -26.84
C THR A 98 -7.07 -3.48 -27.09
N THR A 99 -7.74 -4.00 -26.07
CA THR A 99 -9.15 -4.43 -26.13
C THR A 99 -9.96 -3.64 -25.09
N LEU A 100 -10.97 -2.92 -25.56
CA LEU A 100 -11.91 -2.23 -24.69
C LEU A 100 -12.72 -3.25 -23.89
N LEU A 101 -12.75 -3.12 -22.56
CA LEU A 101 -13.59 -3.93 -21.70
C LEU A 101 -14.99 -3.31 -21.58
N PHE A 102 -15.04 -2.01 -21.28
CA PHE A 102 -16.27 -1.22 -21.20
C PHE A 102 -15.97 0.28 -21.24
N THR A 103 -16.96 1.07 -21.63
CA THR A 103 -16.96 2.54 -21.53
C THR A 103 -17.61 2.99 -20.22
N TYR A 104 -17.31 4.20 -19.75
CA TYR A 104 -17.94 4.78 -18.56
C TYR A 104 -18.18 6.29 -18.71
N GLU A 105 -19.05 6.84 -17.86
CA GLU A 105 -19.22 8.27 -17.63
C GLU A 105 -18.79 8.64 -16.19
N SER A 106 -17.90 9.61 -16.07
CA SER A 106 -17.21 10.00 -14.85
C SER A 106 -16.56 11.38 -15.02
N VAL A 107 -16.22 12.03 -13.90
CA VAL A 107 -15.31 13.17 -13.87
C VAL A 107 -13.99 12.89 -14.62
N LEU A 108 -13.53 11.63 -14.61
CA LEU A 108 -12.31 11.18 -15.28
C LEU A 108 -12.33 11.35 -16.81
N ASN A 109 -13.50 11.40 -17.46
CA ASN A 109 -13.57 11.63 -18.92
C ASN A 109 -13.03 13.00 -19.34
N THR A 110 -13.02 13.97 -18.42
CA THR A 110 -12.52 15.34 -18.67
C THR A 110 -11.09 15.56 -18.21
N LEU A 111 -10.50 14.58 -17.52
CA LEU A 111 -9.18 14.68 -16.93
C LEU A 111 -8.11 14.75 -18.01
N LYS A 112 -7.26 15.77 -17.96
CA LYS A 112 -6.03 15.82 -18.76
C LYS A 112 -4.87 15.50 -17.84
N VAL A 113 -4.17 14.41 -18.14
CA VAL A 113 -2.97 14.04 -17.40
C VAL A 113 -1.75 14.13 -18.29
N ASP A 114 -0.73 14.80 -17.76
CA ASP A 114 0.58 14.89 -18.40
C ASP A 114 1.43 13.65 -18.09
N GLU A 115 1.19 13.03 -16.92
CA GLU A 115 1.93 11.85 -16.44
C GLU A 115 1.03 10.61 -16.41
N PHE A 116 1.62 9.46 -16.78
CA PHE A 116 1.01 8.15 -16.69
C PHE A 116 1.41 7.46 -15.38
N GLU A 117 0.44 7.11 -14.54
CA GLU A 117 0.71 6.59 -13.20
C GLU A 117 0.02 5.25 -12.92
N LYS A 118 0.52 4.55 -11.89
CA LYS A 118 -0.22 3.47 -11.24
C LYS A 118 -1.34 4.12 -10.42
N ILE A 119 -2.58 3.78 -10.73
CA ILE A 119 -3.79 4.27 -10.05
C ILE A 119 -4.43 3.08 -9.36
N ASP A 120 -4.97 3.26 -8.17
CA ASP A 120 -5.65 2.20 -7.42
C ASP A 120 -7.15 2.25 -7.72
N PHE A 121 -7.58 1.54 -8.76
CA PHE A 121 -8.98 1.42 -9.16
C PHE A 121 -9.45 -0.03 -9.27
N VAL A 122 -8.57 -0.99 -8.93
CA VAL A 122 -8.82 -2.42 -8.99
C VAL A 122 -8.70 -3.05 -7.60
N PHE A 123 -9.72 -3.82 -7.22
CA PHE A 123 -9.74 -4.65 -6.02
C PHE A 123 -10.79 -5.75 -6.16
N ASP A 124 -10.69 -6.80 -5.37
CA ASP A 124 -11.72 -7.84 -5.29
C ASP A 124 -12.79 -7.39 -4.28
N ALA A 125 -13.97 -6.97 -4.76
CA ALA A 125 -15.00 -6.36 -3.93
C ALA A 125 -15.91 -7.40 -3.27
N ASN A 126 -15.99 -8.61 -3.82
CA ASN A 126 -16.86 -9.69 -3.35
C ASN A 126 -16.09 -10.90 -2.82
N ASN A 127 -14.75 -10.83 -2.76
CA ASN A 127 -13.81 -11.90 -2.38
C ASN A 127 -13.98 -13.19 -3.20
N ASP A 128 -14.29 -13.07 -4.50
CA ASP A 128 -14.43 -14.23 -5.40
C ASP A 128 -13.11 -14.65 -6.09
N GLY A 129 -12.02 -13.94 -5.82
CA GLY A 129 -10.69 -14.13 -6.39
C GLY A 129 -10.47 -13.41 -7.72
N LEU A 130 -11.51 -12.78 -8.28
CA LEU A 130 -11.43 -11.93 -9.46
C LEU A 130 -11.37 -10.46 -9.06
N SER A 131 -10.79 -9.66 -9.94
CA SER A 131 -10.67 -8.24 -9.72
C SER A 131 -11.87 -7.48 -10.29
N ASP A 132 -12.44 -6.61 -9.47
CA ASP A 132 -13.46 -5.64 -9.82
C ASP A 132 -12.85 -4.27 -10.08
N ILE A 133 -13.60 -3.40 -10.74
CA ILE A 133 -13.11 -2.09 -11.18
C ILE A 133 -14.00 -0.98 -10.64
N PHE A 134 -13.42 -0.10 -9.84
CA PHE A 134 -14.10 1.06 -9.31
C PHE A 134 -13.86 2.31 -10.15
N ILE A 135 -14.93 2.89 -10.67
CA ILE A 135 -14.89 4.15 -11.41
C ILE A 135 -15.57 5.24 -10.57
N PRO A 136 -14.79 6.16 -9.99
CA PRO A 136 -15.36 7.20 -9.17
C PRO A 136 -16.08 8.27 -9.99
N ASN A 137 -17.02 8.98 -9.36
CA ASN A 137 -17.58 10.22 -9.87
C ASN A 137 -17.91 11.18 -8.71
N LEU A 138 -18.40 12.38 -8.99
CA LEU A 138 -18.70 13.34 -7.91
C LEU A 138 -19.91 12.90 -7.07
N THR A 139 -21.03 12.58 -7.72
CA THR A 139 -22.30 12.26 -7.06
C THR A 139 -22.73 10.81 -7.22
N SER A 140 -22.20 10.11 -8.22
CA SER A 140 -22.57 8.72 -8.48
C SER A 140 -21.43 7.91 -9.10
N SER A 141 -20.82 7.07 -8.27
CA SER A 141 -19.73 6.18 -8.67
C SER A 141 -20.28 4.85 -9.20
N THR A 142 -19.46 4.10 -9.94
CA THR A 142 -19.84 2.78 -10.45
C THR A 142 -18.77 1.76 -10.12
N LEU A 143 -19.18 0.65 -9.50
CA LEU A 143 -18.36 -0.54 -9.32
C LEU A 143 -18.72 -1.57 -10.40
N TYR A 144 -17.76 -1.91 -11.24
CA TYR A 144 -17.87 -2.93 -12.26
C TYR A 144 -17.39 -4.26 -11.70
N VAL A 145 -18.34 -5.13 -11.32
CA VAL A 145 -18.04 -6.45 -10.77
C VAL A 145 -17.79 -7.45 -11.89
N GLN A 146 -16.68 -8.16 -11.83
CA GLN A 146 -16.30 -9.14 -12.85
C GLN A 146 -17.06 -10.45 -12.65
N ASN A 147 -17.70 -10.93 -13.71
CA ASN A 147 -18.30 -12.25 -13.73
C ASN A 147 -17.28 -13.33 -14.11
N LYS A 148 -17.57 -14.58 -13.79
CA LYS A 148 -16.72 -15.74 -14.13
C LYS A 148 -16.50 -15.94 -15.64
N ASP A 149 -17.33 -15.36 -16.50
CA ASP A 149 -17.15 -15.36 -17.95
C ASP A 149 -16.24 -14.24 -18.46
N GLY A 150 -15.78 -13.34 -17.58
CA GLY A 150 -14.95 -12.18 -17.89
C GLY A 150 -15.71 -10.91 -18.29
N SER A 151 -17.04 -10.95 -18.30
CA SER A 151 -17.86 -9.74 -18.45
C SER A 151 -17.90 -8.92 -17.17
N PHE A 152 -18.17 -7.62 -17.27
CA PHE A 152 -18.27 -6.73 -16.12
C PHE A 152 -19.71 -6.23 -15.95
N LYS A 153 -20.29 -6.44 -14.76
CA LYS A 153 -21.61 -5.94 -14.38
C LYS A 153 -21.48 -4.61 -13.64
N PRO A 154 -22.07 -3.51 -14.13
CA PRO A 154 -22.04 -2.23 -13.44
C PRO A 154 -22.99 -2.22 -12.23
N ASN A 155 -22.52 -1.73 -11.10
CA ASN A 155 -23.28 -1.45 -9.88
C ASN A 155 -23.07 0.04 -9.55
N GLN A 156 -24.08 0.85 -9.87
CA GLN A 156 -24.02 2.29 -9.68
C GLN A 156 -24.63 2.65 -8.33
N PHE A 157 -23.95 3.54 -7.59
CA PHE A 157 -24.42 4.02 -6.31
C PHE A 157 -24.20 5.52 -6.15
N MET A 158 -25.02 6.14 -5.32
CA MET A 158 -24.96 7.55 -5.00
C MET A 158 -24.04 7.81 -3.82
N GLN A 159 -23.27 8.89 -3.91
CA GLN A 159 -22.39 9.36 -2.84
C GLN A 159 -22.49 10.88 -2.68
N THR A 160 -22.12 11.36 -1.49
CA THR A 160 -22.04 12.78 -1.22
C THR A 160 -20.68 13.30 -1.68
N PRO A 161 -20.61 14.31 -2.57
CA PRO A 161 -19.35 14.89 -2.97
C PRO A 161 -18.66 15.55 -1.77
N LEU A 162 -17.41 15.18 -1.51
CA LEU A 162 -16.57 15.82 -0.51
C LEU A 162 -15.59 16.76 -1.21
N TYR A 163 -15.63 18.04 -0.85
CA TYR A 163 -14.74 19.04 -1.43
C TYR A 163 -14.32 20.10 -0.41
N GLU A 164 -13.08 20.55 -0.54
CA GLU A 164 -12.56 21.72 0.17
C GLU A 164 -12.35 22.87 -0.82
N GLY A 165 -12.74 24.08 -0.42
CA GLY A 165 -12.64 25.27 -1.26
C GLY A 165 -11.72 26.32 -0.67
N ARG A 166 -10.81 26.86 -1.50
CA ARG A 166 -9.95 27.99 -1.12
C ARG A 166 -10.08 29.12 -2.11
N PHE A 167 -10.43 30.30 -1.61
CA PHE A 167 -10.37 31.53 -2.39
C PHE A 167 -8.94 32.07 -2.39
N SER A 168 -8.46 32.44 -3.57
CA SER A 168 -7.19 33.13 -3.76
C SER A 168 -7.37 34.31 -4.70
N SER A 169 -6.35 35.17 -4.82
CA SER A 169 -6.30 36.22 -5.85
C SER A 169 -6.37 35.68 -7.28
N LYS A 170 -6.18 34.37 -7.48
CA LYS A 170 -6.28 33.66 -8.77
C LYS A 170 -7.67 33.03 -9.00
N GLY A 171 -8.58 33.07 -8.03
CA GLY A 171 -9.92 32.48 -8.09
C GLY A 171 -10.18 31.43 -7.00
N LEU A 172 -11.32 30.74 -7.11
CA LEU A 172 -11.70 29.60 -6.27
C LEU A 172 -10.97 28.34 -6.75
N SER A 173 -10.23 27.69 -5.86
CA SER A 173 -9.71 26.34 -6.05
C SER A 173 -10.56 25.36 -5.25
N LEU A 174 -10.98 24.26 -5.88
CA LEU A 174 -11.70 23.16 -5.23
C LEU A 174 -10.81 21.93 -5.25
N GLU A 175 -10.58 21.36 -4.07
CA GLU A 175 -10.00 20.04 -3.90
C GLU A 175 -11.14 19.06 -3.68
N VAL A 176 -11.27 18.05 -4.55
CA VAL A 176 -12.32 17.04 -4.46
C VAL A 176 -11.70 15.75 -3.97
N ASN A 177 -12.23 15.20 -2.88
CA ASN A 177 -11.81 13.89 -2.43
C ASN A 177 -12.52 12.83 -3.27
N ILE A 178 -11.73 12.15 -4.09
CA ILE A 178 -12.17 10.98 -4.85
C ILE A 178 -11.55 9.78 -4.13
N SER A 179 -12.35 9.11 -3.29
CA SER A 179 -11.91 7.90 -2.58
C SER A 179 -11.63 6.79 -3.60
N ASN A 180 -10.48 6.10 -3.49
CA ASN A 180 -10.02 5.20 -4.55
C ASN A 180 -10.11 3.70 -4.18
N LYS A 181 -10.05 3.34 -2.89
CA LYS A 181 -10.13 1.94 -2.45
C LYS A 181 -10.83 1.80 -1.10
N PRO A 182 -11.93 1.03 -1.00
CA PRO A 182 -12.61 0.77 0.26
C PRO A 182 -11.89 -0.30 1.09
N VAL A 183 -12.26 -0.38 2.37
CA VAL A 183 -12.09 -1.61 3.15
C VAL A 183 -13.21 -2.58 2.76
N VAL A 184 -12.85 -3.82 2.43
CA VAL A 184 -13.78 -4.89 2.05
C VAL A 184 -14.00 -5.77 3.29
N ILE A 185 -15.21 -5.78 3.83
CA ILE A 185 -15.56 -6.51 5.06
C ILE A 185 -17.07 -6.78 5.10
N ASP A 186 -17.49 -7.91 5.68
CA ASP A 186 -18.90 -8.18 6.00
C ASP A 186 -19.33 -7.33 7.21
N PHE A 187 -19.71 -6.08 6.95
CA PHE A 187 -19.92 -5.06 7.98
C PHE A 187 -21.21 -5.31 8.76
N ASN A 188 -22.24 -5.84 8.11
CA ASN A 188 -23.54 -6.11 8.72
C ASN A 188 -23.71 -7.59 9.18
N HIS A 189 -22.71 -8.44 8.96
CA HIS A 189 -22.69 -9.87 9.27
C HIS A 189 -23.79 -10.68 8.56
N ASP A 190 -24.10 -10.34 7.32
CA ASP A 190 -25.05 -11.06 6.48
C ASP A 190 -24.40 -12.14 5.59
N GLY A 191 -23.07 -12.24 5.61
CA GLY A 191 -22.28 -13.18 4.84
C GLY A 191 -21.85 -12.67 3.46
N LEU A 192 -22.14 -11.41 3.13
CA LEU A 192 -21.66 -10.72 1.93
C LEU A 192 -20.62 -9.67 2.31
N ASN A 193 -19.66 -9.41 1.43
CA ASN A 193 -18.67 -8.37 1.67
C ASN A 193 -19.23 -7.00 1.29
N ASP A 194 -19.20 -6.07 2.23
CA ASP A 194 -19.56 -4.67 2.06
C ASP A 194 -18.31 -3.82 1.79
N LEU A 195 -18.52 -2.59 1.32
CA LEU A 195 -17.43 -1.66 1.01
C LEU A 195 -17.49 -0.42 1.90
N VAL A 196 -16.50 -0.28 2.77
CA VAL A 196 -16.39 0.89 3.66
C VAL A 196 -15.44 1.91 3.07
N PHE A 197 -15.96 3.11 2.79
CA PHE A 197 -15.22 4.25 2.28
C PHE A 197 -15.02 5.25 3.42
N SER A 198 -13.76 5.57 3.75
CA SER A 198 -13.43 6.45 4.87
C SER A 198 -12.64 7.69 4.43
N ASN A 199 -12.81 8.77 5.18
CA ASN A 199 -11.98 9.97 5.10
C ASN A 199 -11.57 10.42 6.52
N ASP A 200 -10.88 11.56 6.62
CA ASP A 200 -10.41 12.10 7.90
C ASP A 200 -11.53 12.36 8.93
N PHE A 201 -12.78 12.49 8.51
CA PHE A 201 -13.90 12.99 9.33
C PHE A 201 -15.12 12.05 9.38
N GLY A 202 -15.05 10.87 8.76
CA GLY A 202 -16.15 9.92 8.78
C GLY A 202 -15.92 8.77 7.80
N ALA A 203 -16.91 7.88 7.76
CA ALA A 203 -16.94 6.78 6.82
C ALA A 203 -18.39 6.45 6.46
N ASP A 204 -18.56 5.93 5.25
CA ASP A 204 -19.84 5.42 4.79
C ASP A 204 -19.64 4.00 4.22
N VAL A 205 -20.63 3.14 4.42
CA VAL A 205 -20.64 1.75 3.93
C VAL A 205 -21.60 1.61 2.75
N LEU A 206 -21.14 0.93 1.70
CA LEU A 206 -21.97 0.40 0.64
C LEU A 206 -22.29 -1.06 0.96
N LEU A 207 -23.53 -1.33 1.37
CA LEU A 207 -23.95 -2.69 1.70
C LEU A 207 -24.10 -3.54 0.43
N ALA A 208 -23.66 -4.78 0.49
CA ALA A 208 -23.96 -5.79 -0.50
C ALA A 208 -25.38 -6.34 -0.33
N ASN A 209 -25.92 -6.91 -1.41
CA ASN A 209 -27.20 -7.60 -1.38
C ASN A 209 -27.23 -8.70 -2.45
N SER A 210 -28.35 -9.42 -2.55
CA SER A 210 -28.50 -10.52 -3.53
C SER A 210 -28.37 -10.09 -5.00
N GLU A 211 -28.49 -8.80 -5.30
CA GLU A 211 -28.35 -8.24 -6.65
C GLU A 211 -26.95 -7.67 -6.92
N GLY A 212 -26.08 -7.57 -5.91
CA GLY A 212 -24.75 -6.99 -6.00
C GLY A 212 -24.51 -6.05 -4.81
N PHE A 213 -24.79 -4.76 -5.00
CA PHE A 213 -24.64 -3.72 -3.99
C PHE A 213 -25.86 -2.80 -3.94
N GLU A 214 -26.09 -2.18 -2.79
CA GLU A 214 -27.06 -1.11 -2.61
C GLU A 214 -26.76 0.10 -3.50
N GLN A 215 -27.78 0.92 -3.75
CA GLN A 215 -27.64 2.10 -4.63
C GLN A 215 -27.22 3.37 -3.87
N LYS A 216 -26.99 3.28 -2.56
CA LYS A 216 -26.62 4.41 -1.70
C LYS A 216 -25.70 3.96 -0.59
N LEU A 217 -24.79 4.86 -0.23
CA LEU A 217 -23.98 4.73 0.96
C LEU A 217 -24.80 5.01 2.24
N THR A 218 -24.50 4.28 3.30
CA THR A 218 -25.03 4.48 4.65
C THR A 218 -23.92 4.99 5.55
N SER A 219 -24.15 6.06 6.30
CA SER A 219 -23.11 6.62 7.16
C SER A 219 -22.87 5.75 8.39
N ILE A 220 -21.60 5.58 8.75
CA ILE A 220 -21.18 4.86 9.95
C ILE A 220 -21.15 5.86 11.11
N ASP A 221 -21.89 5.55 12.18
CA ASP A 221 -21.82 6.30 13.43
C ASP A 221 -20.69 5.77 14.31
N PHE A 222 -19.70 6.61 14.57
CA PHE A 222 -18.55 6.27 15.41
C PHE A 222 -18.78 6.54 16.91
N ASP A 223 -19.92 7.13 17.30
CA ASP A 223 -20.24 7.56 18.67
C ASP A 223 -19.15 8.44 19.31
N ILE A 224 -18.42 9.20 18.47
CA ILE A 224 -17.41 10.17 18.90
C ILE A 224 -17.47 11.46 18.09
N GLU A 225 -17.02 12.55 18.70
CA GLU A 225 -16.82 13.83 18.01
C GLU A 225 -15.55 13.77 17.14
N LEU A 226 -15.71 14.05 15.85
CA LEU A 226 -14.65 14.20 14.84
C LEU A 226 -14.62 15.65 14.33
N GLY A 227 -13.45 16.10 13.86
CA GLY A 227 -13.25 17.48 13.43
C GLY A 227 -12.68 18.37 14.54
N GLU A 228 -13.02 19.66 14.50
CA GLU A 228 -12.60 20.64 15.51
C GLU A 228 -13.39 20.42 16.82
N LEU A 229 -12.65 20.19 17.90
CA LEU A 229 -13.19 19.94 19.23
C LEU A 229 -13.31 21.25 20.02
N SER A 230 -14.11 21.22 21.09
CA SER A 230 -14.33 22.37 21.99
C SER A 230 -13.04 22.96 22.64
N ASN A 231 -11.96 22.19 22.71
CA ASN A 231 -10.66 22.61 23.24
C ASN A 231 -9.69 23.14 22.16
N SER A 232 -10.19 23.39 20.94
CA SER A 232 -9.41 23.81 19.77
C SER A 232 -8.37 22.79 19.28
N GLU A 233 -8.50 21.53 19.69
CA GLU A 233 -7.82 20.41 19.04
C GLU A 233 -8.65 19.90 17.87
N THR A 234 -8.02 19.16 16.98
CA THR A 234 -8.68 18.47 15.88
C THR A 234 -8.53 16.98 16.06
N ARG A 235 -9.64 16.24 15.97
CA ARG A 235 -9.64 14.78 15.93
C ARG A 235 -10.00 14.29 14.53
N LYS A 236 -9.20 13.38 13.99
CA LYS A 236 -9.41 12.77 12.67
C LYS A 236 -9.32 11.26 12.77
N ILE A 237 -10.08 10.56 11.92
CA ILE A 237 -9.85 9.15 11.63
C ILE A 237 -8.48 9.02 10.97
N LYS A 238 -7.66 8.08 11.46
CA LYS A 238 -6.35 7.76 10.88
C LYS A 238 -6.43 6.51 10.00
N GLN A 239 -7.13 5.48 10.45
CA GLN A 239 -7.28 4.22 9.75
C GLN A 239 -8.54 3.49 10.23
N ILE A 240 -9.14 2.72 9.33
CA ILE A 240 -10.21 1.77 9.59
C ILE A 240 -9.74 0.39 9.11
N ILE A 241 -9.79 -0.62 9.97
CA ILE A 241 -9.33 -1.99 9.70
C ILE A 241 -9.83 -2.92 10.80
N ASP A 242 -10.05 -4.20 10.52
CA ASP A 242 -10.19 -5.25 11.54
C ASP A 242 -8.78 -5.61 12.05
N ILE A 243 -8.39 -5.09 13.22
CA ILE A 243 -7.02 -5.13 13.75
C ILE A 243 -6.72 -6.42 14.50
N ASN A 244 -7.76 -7.07 15.02
CA ASN A 244 -7.70 -8.24 15.89
C ASN A 244 -8.32 -9.48 15.20
N ASN A 245 -8.75 -9.32 13.95
CA ASN A 245 -9.36 -10.35 13.10
C ASN A 245 -10.58 -11.01 13.75
N ASP A 246 -11.39 -10.20 14.45
CA ASP A 246 -12.62 -10.65 15.10
C ASP A 246 -13.87 -10.55 14.19
N GLY A 247 -13.68 -10.07 12.97
CA GLY A 247 -14.71 -9.86 11.96
C GLY A 247 -15.44 -8.53 12.08
N PHE A 248 -15.15 -7.72 13.10
CA PHE A 248 -15.71 -6.38 13.25
C PHE A 248 -14.70 -5.33 12.80
N LEU A 249 -15.24 -4.24 12.29
CA LEU A 249 -14.44 -3.11 11.87
C LEU A 249 -13.93 -2.34 13.10
N ASP A 250 -12.63 -2.10 13.20
CA ASP A 250 -12.05 -1.17 14.18
C ASP A 250 -11.62 0.13 13.50
N PHE A 251 -11.34 1.14 14.31
CA PHE A 251 -10.72 2.35 13.80
C PHE A 251 -9.77 3.00 14.80
N THR A 252 -8.82 3.76 14.26
CA THR A 252 -7.92 4.61 15.03
C THR A 252 -8.16 6.08 14.73
N THR A 253 -7.93 6.91 15.74
CA THR A 253 -7.95 8.37 15.60
C THR A 253 -6.61 8.97 15.94
N ARG A 254 -6.35 10.14 15.36
CA ARG A 254 -5.30 11.07 15.75
C ARG A 254 -5.95 12.36 16.26
N GLN A 255 -5.46 12.87 17.39
CA GLN A 255 -5.93 14.10 17.99
C GLN A 255 -4.74 15.02 18.28
N PHE A 256 -4.82 16.26 17.79
CA PHE A 256 -3.70 17.19 17.86
C PHE A 256 -4.19 18.64 17.84
N LYS A 257 -3.39 19.57 18.36
CA LYS A 257 -3.68 21.00 18.27
C LYS A 257 -3.14 21.58 16.96
N PRO A 258 -3.96 22.10 16.04
CA PRO A 258 -3.47 22.63 14.77
C PRO A 258 -2.39 23.71 14.98
N THR A 259 -1.23 23.52 14.35
CA THR A 259 -0.12 24.48 14.32
C THR A 259 0.31 24.76 12.89
N GLN A 260 1.09 25.82 12.68
CA GLN A 260 1.60 26.21 11.36
C GLN A 260 3.12 26.42 11.42
N GLY A 261 3.76 26.34 10.27
CA GLY A 261 5.20 26.58 10.15
C GLY A 261 6.02 25.53 10.89
N MET A 262 7.09 25.96 11.56
CA MET A 262 8.04 25.06 12.22
C MET A 262 7.43 24.34 13.43
N ASP A 263 6.42 24.93 14.07
CA ASP A 263 5.76 24.36 15.26
C ASP A 263 5.03 23.04 14.95
N SER A 264 4.82 22.69 13.69
CA SER A 264 4.26 21.40 13.30
C SER A 264 5.25 20.24 13.47
N LEU A 265 6.55 20.51 13.55
CA LEU A 265 7.56 19.47 13.79
C LEU A 265 7.58 19.00 15.24
N ASP A 266 7.10 19.84 16.16
CA ASP A 266 7.06 19.54 17.59
C ASP A 266 5.65 19.18 18.09
N ILE A 267 4.67 19.10 17.21
CA ILE A 267 3.27 18.86 17.58
C ILE A 267 3.11 17.48 18.23
N LYS A 268 2.47 17.43 19.40
CA LYS A 268 2.07 16.19 20.05
C LYS A 268 0.77 15.67 19.43
N ILE A 269 0.75 14.39 19.10
CA ILE A 269 -0.38 13.72 18.47
C ILE A 269 -0.78 12.54 19.36
N ALA A 270 -1.95 12.65 19.97
CA ALA A 270 -2.55 11.55 20.73
C ALA A 270 -3.24 10.59 19.76
N HIS A 271 -3.01 9.28 19.95
CA HIS A 271 -3.62 8.23 19.15
C HIS A 271 -4.52 7.36 20.01
N THR A 272 -5.64 6.92 19.45
CA THR A 272 -6.63 6.12 20.18
C THR A 272 -7.26 5.09 19.26
N LEU A 273 -7.31 3.83 19.72
CA LEU A 273 -7.93 2.69 19.06
C LEU A 273 -9.32 2.42 19.66
N TYR A 274 -10.30 2.28 18.79
CA TYR A 274 -11.67 1.93 19.12
C TYR A 274 -11.99 0.59 18.46
N LEU A 275 -12.14 -0.44 19.29
CA LEU A 275 -12.51 -1.78 18.82
C LEU A 275 -14.00 -1.84 18.45
N GLY A 276 -14.31 -2.53 17.36
CA GLY A 276 -15.65 -2.85 16.89
C GLY A 276 -16.28 -4.01 17.66
N SER A 277 -17.59 -4.14 17.52
CA SER A 277 -18.37 -5.27 18.03
C SER A 277 -19.77 -5.26 17.43
N ALA A 278 -20.55 -6.30 17.71
CA ALA A 278 -21.97 -6.36 17.33
C ALA A 278 -22.84 -5.23 17.93
N LYS A 279 -22.31 -4.47 18.90
CA LYS A 279 -22.98 -3.31 19.51
C LYS A 279 -22.51 -1.97 18.96
N GLY A 280 -21.67 -1.97 17.93
CA GLY A 280 -20.90 -0.81 17.48
C GLY A 280 -19.54 -0.75 18.18
N PHE A 281 -18.94 0.43 18.19
CA PHE A 281 -17.59 0.65 18.70
C PHE A 281 -17.54 0.74 20.23
N THR A 282 -16.40 0.40 20.81
CA THR A 282 -16.18 0.43 22.26
C THR A 282 -16.22 1.83 22.85
N ASN A 283 -16.90 1.97 24.00
CA ASN A 283 -16.90 3.20 24.79
C ASN A 283 -15.72 3.30 25.76
N THR A 284 -14.88 2.27 25.83
CA THR A 284 -13.62 2.25 26.58
C THR A 284 -12.47 2.02 25.61
N PRO A 285 -12.06 3.04 24.85
CA PRO A 285 -11.05 2.89 23.83
C PRO A 285 -9.65 2.70 24.42
N ILE A 286 -8.75 2.17 23.61
CA ILE A 286 -7.36 1.89 23.96
C ILE A 286 -6.51 3.09 23.57
N THR A 287 -5.87 3.73 24.55
CA THR A 287 -4.88 4.78 24.30
C THR A 287 -3.61 4.17 23.72
N LEU A 288 -3.21 4.64 22.54
CA LEU A 288 -1.97 4.23 21.89
C LEU A 288 -0.83 5.20 22.27
N PHE A 289 0.39 4.89 21.84
CA PHE A 289 1.54 5.77 22.07
C PHE A 289 1.33 7.15 21.45
N GLU A 290 1.73 8.20 22.17
CA GLU A 290 1.82 9.55 21.60
C GLU A 290 2.94 9.60 20.56
N THR A 291 2.71 10.28 19.44
CA THR A 291 3.76 10.63 18.47
C THR A 291 4.01 12.12 18.43
N GLN A 292 5.18 12.52 17.92
CA GLN A 292 5.53 13.92 17.75
C GLN A 292 5.87 14.22 16.29
N GLY A 293 5.36 15.34 15.78
CA GLY A 293 5.72 15.86 14.47
C GLY A 293 5.49 14.85 13.36
N PRO A 294 6.53 14.49 12.58
CA PRO A 294 6.43 13.56 11.47
C PRO A 294 6.50 12.08 11.88
N SER A 295 6.57 11.78 13.18
CA SER A 295 6.57 10.40 13.68
C SER A 295 5.20 9.73 13.48
N GLU A 296 5.19 8.43 13.17
CA GLU A 296 3.99 7.70 12.78
C GLU A 296 3.75 6.43 13.60
N LEU A 297 2.48 6.06 13.75
CA LEU A 297 2.04 4.72 14.13
C LEU A 297 1.49 4.00 12.90
N LEU A 298 1.90 2.74 12.72
CA LEU A 298 1.45 1.87 11.62
C LEU A 298 0.84 0.58 12.17
N LEU A 299 -0.35 0.24 11.67
CA LEU A 299 -1.12 -0.95 12.00
C LEU A 299 -1.48 -1.68 10.71
N LYS A 300 -0.55 -2.50 10.22
CA LYS A 300 -0.65 -3.10 8.88
C LYS A 300 0.00 -4.48 8.73
N THR A 301 0.66 -4.99 9.77
CA THR A 301 1.46 -6.22 9.69
C THR A 301 1.25 -7.03 10.95
N ASP A 302 0.77 -8.25 10.78
CA ASP A 302 0.87 -9.34 11.75
C ASP A 302 2.24 -10.00 11.53
N PHE A 303 3.20 -9.76 12.43
CA PHE A 303 4.58 -10.23 12.21
C PHE A 303 4.75 -11.71 12.53
N ASN A 304 3.98 -12.22 13.48
CA ASN A 304 4.09 -13.59 13.97
C ASN A 304 2.94 -14.49 13.48
N ASN A 305 2.13 -14.01 12.55
CA ASN A 305 1.02 -14.72 11.93
C ASN A 305 0.05 -15.34 12.96
N ASP A 306 -0.25 -14.59 14.03
CA ASP A 306 -1.19 -15.02 15.08
C ASP A 306 -2.62 -14.49 14.88
N GLY A 307 -2.86 -13.79 13.77
CA GLY A 307 -4.12 -13.17 13.41
C GLY A 307 -4.28 -11.75 13.94
N LEU A 308 -3.33 -11.24 14.73
CA LEU A 308 -3.40 -9.92 15.34
C LEU A 308 -2.39 -8.97 14.69
N ILE A 309 -2.84 -7.80 14.26
CA ILE A 309 -1.94 -6.79 13.68
C ILE A 309 -1.12 -6.12 14.78
N ASP A 310 0.20 -6.18 14.66
CA ASP A 310 1.13 -5.54 15.59
C ASP A 310 1.33 -4.05 15.31
N LEU A 311 1.71 -3.30 16.36
CA LEU A 311 1.95 -1.87 16.29
C LEU A 311 3.41 -1.55 15.98
N GLN A 312 3.62 -0.79 14.91
CA GLN A 312 4.92 -0.23 14.54
C GLN A 312 4.92 1.26 14.88
N LYS A 313 5.87 1.71 15.70
CA LYS A 313 6.10 3.12 15.99
C LYS A 313 7.37 3.56 15.28
N MET A 314 7.23 4.53 14.39
CA MET A 314 8.30 5.12 13.59
C MET A 314 8.60 6.50 14.17
N ASP A 315 9.66 6.60 14.97
CA ASP A 315 10.09 7.84 15.58
C ASP A 315 11.10 8.53 14.65
N LEU A 316 10.69 9.70 14.15
CA LEU A 316 11.48 10.52 13.25
C LEU A 316 11.69 11.90 13.87
N ASP A 317 12.96 12.28 14.06
CA ASP A 317 13.35 13.59 14.55
C ASP A 317 13.82 14.49 13.39
N ILE A 318 13.05 15.53 13.09
CA ILE A 318 13.42 16.57 12.12
C ILE A 318 13.68 17.88 12.88
N GLY A 319 14.93 18.09 13.26
CA GLY A 319 15.37 19.35 13.84
C GLY A 319 15.80 20.41 12.80
N LEU A 320 16.12 21.60 13.30
CA LEU A 320 16.62 22.71 12.47
C LEU A 320 17.91 22.35 11.70
N GLY A 321 18.76 21.49 12.26
CA GLY A 321 19.98 21.00 11.59
C GLY A 321 19.65 20.19 10.34
N THR A 322 18.68 19.29 10.42
CA THR A 322 18.17 18.49 9.30
C THR A 322 17.63 19.39 8.19
N ILE A 323 16.84 20.40 8.56
CA ILE A 323 16.28 21.37 7.61
C ILE A 323 17.37 22.21 6.94
N ALA A 324 18.38 22.64 7.71
CA ALA A 324 19.53 23.36 7.17
C ALA A 324 20.33 22.48 6.19
N SER A 325 20.53 21.20 6.52
CA SER A 325 21.18 20.23 5.63
C SER A 325 20.40 20.08 4.32
N MET A 326 19.07 19.95 4.36
CA MET A 326 18.25 19.91 3.14
C MET A 326 18.40 21.20 2.31
N ALA A 327 18.34 22.37 2.95
CA ALA A 327 18.43 23.66 2.27
C ALA A 327 19.79 23.87 1.57
N LEU A 328 20.88 23.45 2.21
CA LEU A 328 22.25 23.56 1.70
C LEU A 328 22.62 22.42 0.74
N GLY A 329 22.00 21.25 0.91
CA GLY A 329 22.33 20.00 0.21
C GLY A 329 21.54 19.76 -1.08
N GLY A 330 20.72 20.70 -1.52
CA GLY A 330 19.96 20.57 -2.77
C GLY A 330 18.55 19.97 -2.62
N GLY A 331 18.00 19.97 -1.41
CA GLY A 331 16.57 19.71 -1.16
C GLY A 331 16.24 18.37 -0.49
N SER A 332 17.22 17.51 -0.21
CA SER A 332 17.03 16.26 0.56
C SER A 332 18.21 15.97 1.50
N THR A 333 17.99 15.12 2.49
CA THR A 333 19.02 14.62 3.41
C THR A 333 18.59 13.29 4.03
N ASP A 334 19.56 12.45 4.40
CA ASP A 334 19.31 11.22 5.16
C ASP A 334 19.11 11.54 6.65
N VAL A 335 18.12 10.89 7.26
CA VAL A 335 17.76 11.01 8.68
C VAL A 335 17.63 9.64 9.31
N ASP A 336 18.02 9.56 10.59
CA ASP A 336 17.82 8.38 11.40
C ASP A 336 16.35 8.26 11.82
N VAL A 337 15.82 7.04 11.74
CA VAL A 337 14.45 6.69 12.14
C VAL A 337 14.53 5.51 13.08
N GLU A 338 14.02 5.68 14.30
CA GLU A 338 13.93 4.59 15.27
C GLU A 338 12.58 3.88 15.08
N MET A 339 12.63 2.59 14.73
CA MET A 339 11.43 1.76 14.60
C MET A 339 11.30 0.84 15.80
N ASN A 340 10.18 0.96 16.51
CA ASN A 340 9.80 0.09 17.62
C ASN A 340 8.61 -0.79 17.24
N LEU A 341 8.65 -2.07 17.62
CA LEU A 341 7.54 -3.02 17.41
C LEU A 341 6.91 -3.43 18.74
N TYR A 342 5.58 -3.38 18.82
CA TYR A 342 4.81 -3.75 20.01
C TYR A 342 3.79 -4.81 19.65
N LYS A 343 3.92 -5.97 20.31
CA LYS A 343 3.04 -7.12 20.08
C LYS A 343 1.62 -6.83 20.54
N GLN A 344 0.62 -7.11 19.70
CA GLN A 344 -0.78 -7.03 20.09
C GLN A 344 -1.12 -8.14 21.11
N GLN A 345 -1.99 -7.84 22.06
CA GLN A 345 -2.50 -8.75 23.06
C GLN A 345 -3.92 -9.21 22.69
N PRO A 346 -4.41 -10.35 23.21
CA PRO A 346 -5.74 -10.86 22.90
C PRO A 346 -6.91 -9.94 23.27
N ASP A 347 -6.69 -8.92 24.10
CA ASP A 347 -7.68 -7.89 24.44
C ASP A 347 -7.63 -6.67 23.51
N GLY A 348 -6.85 -6.73 22.43
CA GLY A 348 -6.62 -5.66 21.47
C GLY A 348 -5.62 -4.59 21.93
N SER A 349 -5.12 -4.67 23.17
CA SER A 349 -4.08 -3.75 23.66
C SER A 349 -2.71 -4.12 23.09
N PHE A 350 -1.72 -3.24 23.27
CA PHE A 350 -0.35 -3.49 22.83
C PHE A 350 0.59 -3.63 24.02
N ALA A 351 1.63 -4.46 23.86
CA ALA A 351 2.68 -4.60 24.86
C ALA A 351 3.27 -3.23 25.24
N ASN A 352 3.51 -3.00 26.53
CA ASN A 352 4.07 -1.75 27.03
C ASN A 352 5.58 -1.60 26.78
N LYS A 353 6.24 -2.67 26.33
CA LYS A 353 7.65 -2.71 25.97
C LYS A 353 7.78 -3.12 24.52
N SER A 354 8.68 -2.44 23.83
CA SER A 354 9.06 -2.79 22.46
C SER A 354 9.71 -4.16 22.44
N SER A 355 9.25 -5.03 21.53
CA SER A 355 9.85 -6.33 21.28
C SER A 355 11.24 -6.18 20.62
N ILE A 356 11.36 -5.19 19.73
CA ILE A 356 12.61 -4.84 19.05
C ILE A 356 12.63 -3.35 18.67
N GLU A 357 13.82 -2.78 18.76
CA GLU A 357 14.15 -1.42 18.32
C GLU A 357 15.14 -1.54 17.16
N LEU A 358 14.86 -0.86 16.05
CA LEU A 358 15.67 -0.86 14.84
C LEU A 358 16.04 0.58 14.45
N ASP A 359 17.34 0.86 14.39
CA ASP A 359 17.86 2.09 13.80
C ASP A 359 17.87 1.96 12.27
N LEU A 360 17.03 2.77 11.62
CA LEU A 360 16.87 2.81 10.17
C LEU A 360 17.33 4.16 9.64
N GLU A 361 17.63 4.21 8.34
CA GLU A 361 17.97 5.44 7.64
C GLU A 361 16.92 5.68 6.55
N MET A 362 16.47 6.92 6.44
CA MET A 362 15.47 7.36 5.48
C MET A 362 15.91 8.67 4.83
N GLU A 363 15.85 8.76 3.51
CA GLU A 363 16.03 10.04 2.82
C GLU A 363 14.72 10.83 2.89
N VAL A 364 14.78 12.07 3.40
CA VAL A 364 13.64 12.99 3.46
C VAL A 364 13.93 14.21 2.58
N GLY A 365 12.90 14.70 1.88
CA GLY A 365 13.00 15.84 0.96
C GLY A 365 12.02 16.98 1.25
N MET A 366 12.40 18.20 0.87
CA MET A 366 11.58 19.42 1.02
C MET A 366 10.31 19.43 0.16
N ASN A 367 10.24 18.56 -0.85
CA ASN A 367 9.10 18.43 -1.76
C ASN A 367 7.96 17.56 -1.19
N GLY A 368 8.10 17.03 0.02
CA GLY A 368 7.05 16.22 0.66
C GLY A 368 6.81 14.87 -0.01
N ASN A 369 7.76 14.38 -0.81
CA ASN A 369 7.66 13.06 -1.42
C ASN A 369 7.62 11.96 -0.33
N ASP A 370 6.85 10.90 -0.61
CA ASP A 370 6.82 9.65 0.16
C ASP A 370 8.24 9.14 0.43
N SER A 371 8.69 9.45 1.65
CA SER A 371 9.97 9.05 2.23
C SER A 371 9.66 7.84 3.11
N LYS A 372 10.26 6.70 2.79
CA LYS A 372 10.13 5.46 3.56
C LYS A 372 11.52 4.92 3.83
N PRO A 373 11.78 4.35 5.02
CA PRO A 373 13.05 3.71 5.29
C PRO A 373 13.28 2.56 4.30
N ALA A 374 14.55 2.20 4.09
CA ALA A 374 14.94 1.10 3.21
C ALA A 374 14.68 -0.28 3.84
N LEU A 375 13.45 -0.47 4.34
CA LEU A 375 12.96 -1.64 5.06
C LEU A 375 11.92 -2.37 4.20
N TYR A 376 12.13 -3.67 4.03
CA TYR A 376 11.27 -4.57 3.27
C TYR A 376 10.81 -5.68 4.21
N LEU A 377 9.50 -5.92 4.24
CA LEU A 377 8.88 -6.91 5.11
C LEU A 377 8.33 -8.06 4.27
N GLY A 378 8.59 -9.29 4.69
CA GLY A 378 8.03 -10.49 4.07
C GLY A 378 8.74 -11.75 4.54
N ASP A 379 8.04 -12.89 4.54
CA ASP A 379 8.63 -14.19 4.88
C ASP A 379 9.64 -14.59 3.78
N ILE A 380 10.94 -14.50 4.05
CA ILE A 380 11.99 -14.88 3.08
C ILE A 380 12.53 -16.29 3.34
N ASN A 381 12.06 -16.97 4.38
CA ASN A 381 12.64 -18.21 4.87
C ASN A 381 11.65 -19.40 4.87
N GLY A 382 10.36 -19.11 4.75
CA GLY A 382 9.25 -20.05 4.62
C GLY A 382 8.68 -20.55 5.94
N ASP A 383 8.91 -19.83 7.04
CA ASP A 383 8.40 -20.18 8.38
C ASP A 383 7.05 -19.51 8.71
N SER A 384 6.48 -18.77 7.75
CA SER A 384 5.25 -17.98 7.86
C SER A 384 5.34 -16.76 8.78
N TYR A 385 6.51 -16.47 9.36
CA TYR A 385 6.73 -15.23 10.10
C TYR A 385 7.27 -14.14 9.17
N ILE A 386 6.91 -12.89 9.44
CA ILE A 386 7.38 -11.77 8.64
C ILE A 386 8.82 -11.44 9.02
N ASP A 387 9.73 -11.62 8.07
CA ASP A 387 11.12 -11.18 8.21
C ASP A 387 11.24 -9.69 7.85
N ALA A 388 12.19 -9.01 8.50
CA ALA A 388 12.55 -7.64 8.20
C ALA A 388 13.92 -7.55 7.52
N VAL A 389 13.94 -7.05 6.30
CA VAL A 389 15.15 -6.81 5.51
C VAL A 389 15.43 -5.31 5.43
N TYR A 390 16.56 -4.88 5.98
CA TYR A 390 17.00 -3.49 5.97
C TYR A 390 18.25 -3.30 5.11
N LYS A 391 18.22 -2.34 4.17
CA LYS A 391 19.40 -1.94 3.40
C LYS A 391 20.31 -1.03 4.22
N TYR A 392 21.24 -1.66 4.94
CA TYR A 392 22.22 -0.96 5.78
C TYR A 392 23.30 -0.19 4.99
N SER A 393 23.64 -0.63 3.78
CA SER A 393 24.63 0.06 2.95
C SER A 393 24.46 -0.29 1.48
N LYS A 394 25.25 0.34 0.60
CA LYS A 394 25.32 0.01 -0.84
C LYS A 394 25.68 -1.45 -1.15
N LYS A 395 26.16 -2.22 -0.16
CA LYS A 395 26.62 -3.60 -0.36
C LYS A 395 26.13 -4.62 0.67
N THR A 396 25.26 -4.21 1.59
CA THR A 396 24.85 -5.06 2.72
C THR A 396 23.38 -4.89 3.04
N LEU A 397 22.64 -5.99 3.04
CA LEU A 397 21.33 -6.10 3.70
C LEU A 397 21.53 -6.71 5.09
N TYR A 398 20.81 -6.17 6.06
CA TYR A 398 20.57 -6.79 7.35
C TYR A 398 19.22 -7.50 7.30
N ILE A 399 19.18 -8.73 7.77
CA ILE A 399 17.98 -9.56 7.83
C ILE A 399 17.73 -9.89 9.29
N TYR A 400 16.59 -9.46 9.81
CA TYR A 400 16.05 -9.85 11.11
C TYR A 400 14.95 -10.86 10.83
N TYR A 401 15.16 -12.11 11.24
CA TYR A 401 14.18 -13.17 10.99
C TYR A 401 12.99 -13.03 11.94
N GLY A 402 11.78 -13.32 11.45
CA GLY A 402 10.56 -13.34 12.25
C GLY A 402 10.60 -14.41 13.33
N GLU A 403 9.92 -14.17 14.44
CA GLU A 403 9.73 -15.16 15.49
C GLU A 403 8.47 -14.91 16.32
N GLN A 404 7.91 -15.97 16.87
CA GLN A 404 6.59 -15.95 17.52
C GLN A 404 6.44 -14.93 18.65
N ASP A 405 7.44 -14.85 19.55
CA ASP A 405 7.31 -14.08 20.79
C ASP A 405 7.80 -12.63 20.64
N SER A 406 8.97 -12.43 20.03
CA SER A 406 9.59 -11.10 19.88
C SER A 406 9.21 -10.38 18.59
N LEU A 407 8.35 -10.96 17.75
CA LEU A 407 8.03 -10.52 16.39
C LEU A 407 9.21 -10.65 15.42
N LEU A 408 10.40 -10.14 15.81
CA LEU A 408 11.65 -10.24 15.06
C LEU A 408 12.82 -10.61 15.99
N ASN A 409 13.72 -11.44 15.49
CA ASN A 409 14.96 -11.81 16.16
C ASN A 409 15.96 -10.65 16.15
N LYS A 410 16.41 -10.22 17.34
CA LYS A 410 17.40 -9.13 17.51
C LYS A 410 18.74 -9.41 16.81
N LYS A 411 19.10 -10.69 16.63
CA LYS A 411 20.33 -11.07 15.94
C LYS A 411 20.11 -11.07 14.43
N ARG A 412 20.61 -10.01 13.78
CA ARG A 412 20.61 -9.91 12.33
C ARG A 412 21.61 -10.82 11.63
N LYS A 413 21.21 -11.35 10.47
CA LYS A 413 22.11 -11.91 9.44
C LYS A 413 22.55 -10.81 8.47
N LYS A 414 23.80 -10.87 8.02
CA LYS A 414 24.33 -9.92 7.02
C LYS A 414 24.39 -10.61 5.65
N LEU A 415 23.71 -10.07 4.66
CA LEU A 415 23.80 -10.50 3.28
C LEU A 415 24.62 -9.48 2.48
N LYS A 416 25.78 -9.90 1.99
CA LYS A 416 26.67 -9.03 1.19
C LYS A 416 26.48 -9.29 -0.30
N LEU A 417 26.10 -8.25 -1.03
CA LEU A 417 25.86 -8.25 -2.47
C LEU A 417 25.83 -6.81 -2.99
N THR A 418 26.01 -6.60 -4.28
CA THR A 418 25.80 -5.27 -4.88
C THR A 418 24.31 -4.94 -4.83
N LEU A 419 23.97 -3.74 -4.36
CA LEU A 419 22.57 -3.31 -4.20
C LEU A 419 22.26 -2.10 -5.10
N PRO A 420 21.01 -1.97 -5.57
CA PRO A 420 20.54 -0.77 -6.25
C PRO A 420 20.78 0.50 -5.44
N LYS A 421 21.03 1.61 -6.14
CA LYS A 421 21.20 2.93 -5.51
C LYS A 421 19.89 3.34 -4.82
N ASN A 422 18.77 3.26 -5.53
CA ASN A 422 17.44 3.60 -5.02
C ASN A 422 16.89 2.51 -4.10
N ASN A 423 16.26 2.89 -2.99
CA ASN A 423 15.64 1.95 -2.05
C ASN A 423 14.36 1.33 -2.65
N LYS A 424 13.65 2.03 -3.54
CA LYS A 424 12.43 1.51 -4.18
C LYS A 424 12.71 0.44 -5.25
N ASP A 425 13.98 0.21 -5.57
CA ASP A 425 14.44 -0.75 -6.59
C ASP A 425 14.79 -2.14 -6.00
N ILE A 426 14.50 -2.36 -4.72
CA ILE A 426 14.60 -3.68 -4.07
C ILE A 426 13.20 -4.13 -3.71
N LEU A 427 12.83 -5.34 -4.13
CA LEU A 427 11.51 -5.91 -3.85
C LEU A 427 11.64 -7.34 -3.30
N LEU A 428 10.64 -7.72 -2.52
CA LEU A 428 10.41 -9.07 -2.02
C LEU A 428 9.18 -9.63 -2.74
N VAL A 429 9.35 -10.69 -3.53
CA VAL A 429 8.30 -11.27 -4.38
C VAL A 429 8.42 -12.78 -4.33
N ASP A 430 7.32 -13.51 -4.14
CA ASP A 430 7.33 -14.97 -4.29
C ASP A 430 7.31 -15.31 -5.79
N ILE A 431 8.49 -15.52 -6.37
CA ILE A 431 8.65 -15.65 -7.83
C ILE A 431 8.28 -17.07 -8.27
N ASN A 432 8.61 -18.07 -7.46
CA ASN A 432 8.45 -19.49 -7.78
C ASN A 432 7.23 -20.14 -7.10
N GLN A 433 6.45 -19.37 -6.34
CA GLN A 433 5.26 -19.82 -5.58
C GLN A 433 5.59 -20.91 -4.56
N ASP A 434 6.78 -20.86 -3.95
CA ASP A 434 7.18 -21.81 -2.91
C ASP A 434 6.82 -21.36 -1.49
N GLY A 435 6.13 -20.22 -1.36
CA GLY A 435 5.73 -19.63 -0.08
C GLY A 435 6.79 -18.71 0.52
N LYS A 436 7.98 -18.58 -0.08
CA LYS A 436 9.00 -17.62 0.34
C LYS A 436 9.04 -16.43 -0.59
N LYS A 437 9.36 -15.27 -0.02
CA LYS A 437 9.69 -14.09 -0.79
C LYS A 437 11.13 -14.17 -1.27
N ASP A 438 11.32 -14.05 -2.58
CA ASP A 438 12.59 -13.93 -3.26
C ASP A 438 12.99 -12.46 -3.44
N PHE A 439 14.26 -12.21 -3.69
CA PHE A 439 14.75 -10.86 -3.96
C PHE A 439 14.69 -10.49 -5.44
N VAL A 440 14.19 -9.30 -5.73
CA VAL A 440 14.29 -8.65 -7.04
C VAL A 440 15.06 -7.34 -6.87
N PHE A 441 16.13 -7.17 -7.64
CA PHE A 441 16.98 -5.97 -7.65
C PHE A 441 16.92 -5.31 -9.02
N LYS A 442 16.42 -4.07 -9.08
CA LYS A 442 16.46 -3.24 -10.28
C LYS A 442 17.65 -2.30 -10.23
N PHE A 443 18.59 -2.42 -11.15
CA PHE A 443 19.70 -1.48 -11.28
C PHE A 443 19.38 -0.49 -12.40
N THR A 444 19.23 0.77 -12.03
CA THR A 444 18.88 1.87 -12.94
C THR A 444 20.11 2.76 -13.17
N GLU A 445 20.47 2.97 -14.43
CA GLU A 445 21.51 3.91 -14.86
C GLU A 445 20.95 5.35 -14.97
N GLU A 446 21.83 6.35 -15.13
CA GLU A 446 21.44 7.76 -15.19
C GLU A 446 20.51 8.11 -16.37
N ASP A 447 20.62 7.38 -17.50
CA ASP A 447 19.76 7.53 -18.67
C ASP A 447 18.41 6.80 -18.55
N GLY A 448 18.12 6.21 -17.39
CA GLY A 448 16.91 5.45 -17.12
C GLY A 448 16.93 4.01 -17.64
N THR A 449 17.98 3.60 -18.36
CA THR A 449 18.13 2.18 -18.73
C THR A 449 18.29 1.34 -17.46
N SER A 450 17.63 0.19 -17.45
CA SER A 450 17.54 -0.63 -16.24
C SER A 450 17.76 -2.10 -16.54
N LYS A 451 18.35 -2.80 -15.57
CA LYS A 451 18.41 -4.27 -15.53
C LYS A 451 17.82 -4.81 -14.24
N ILE A 452 17.26 -6.00 -14.29
CA ILE A 452 16.74 -6.75 -13.15
C ILE A 452 17.66 -7.93 -12.89
N GLU A 453 18.00 -8.14 -11.62
CA GLU A 453 18.64 -9.35 -11.12
C GLU A 453 17.74 -9.96 -10.05
N THR A 454 17.52 -11.27 -10.10
CA THR A 454 16.71 -11.99 -9.11
C THR A 454 17.58 -12.95 -8.30
N ARG A 455 17.15 -13.21 -7.07
CA ARG A 455 17.76 -14.22 -6.20
C ARG A 455 16.68 -14.95 -5.44
N LEU A 456 16.52 -16.23 -5.80
CA LEU A 456 15.59 -17.15 -5.15
C LEU A 456 16.11 -17.58 -3.76
N ASN A 457 15.20 -17.80 -2.79
CA ASN A 457 15.51 -18.16 -1.40
C ASN A 457 15.21 -19.62 -1.01
#